data_AF-A0A4Q3APD3-F1
#
_entry.id   AF-A0A4Q3APD3-F1
#
_cell.length_a   1.000
_cell.length_b   1.000
_cell.length_c   1.000
_cell.angle_alpha   90.00
_cell.angle_beta   90.00
_cell.angle_gamma   90.00
#
_symmetry.space_group_name_H-M   'P 1'
#
loop_
_entity.id
_entity.type
_entity.pdbx_description
1 polymer ?
#
loop_
_entity_poly.entity_id
_entity_poly.type
_entity_poly.pdbx_seq_one_letter_code
_entity_poly.pdbx_strand_id
1 'polypeptide(L)'
;MGLLPVKPGEVAAIVTSLEMRERPRPRPMPDSPLRLVRWEAPAPAKYRTLFERVGAPWLWFSRLVMEETRLTAIIHNPGIEIF
;
A
#
# COMPACT_ATOMS: atom_id res chain seq x y z
N MET A 1 16.19 16.27 16.78
CA MET A 1 14.99 15.41 16.85
C MET A 1 14.69 15.18 18.32
N GLY A 2 13.61 15.76 18.85
CA GLY A 2 13.27 15.64 20.27
C GLY A 2 12.60 14.31 20.57
N LEU A 3 12.89 13.72 21.73
CA LEU A 3 12.18 12.54 22.21
C LEU A 3 10.89 13.00 22.92
N LEU A 4 9.73 12.55 22.43
CA LEU A 4 8.43 12.77 23.07
C LEU A 4 8.06 11.50 23.85
N PRO A 5 7.69 11.60 25.15
CA PRO A 5 7.29 10.43 25.92
C PRO A 5 5.95 9.88 25.40
N VAL A 6 5.89 8.56 25.21
CA VAL A 6 4.67 7.81 24.84
C VAL A 6 4.08 7.23 26.12
N LYS A 7 2.83 7.59 26.44
CA LYS A 7 2.18 7.15 27.67
C LYS A 7 1.73 5.68 27.56
N PRO A 8 1.49 4.99 28.68
CA PRO A 8 0.80 3.70 28.65
C PRO A 8 -0.54 3.80 27.89
N GLY A 9 -0.75 2.89 26.94
CA GLY A 9 -1.94 2.88 26.07
C GLY A 9 -1.80 3.66 24.75
N GLU A 10 -0.68 4.36 24.54
CA GLU A 10 -0.39 5.05 23.28
C GLU A 10 0.56 4.23 22.39
N VAL A 11 0.44 4.42 21.07
CA VAL A 11 1.35 3.85 20.05
C VAL A 11 1.95 4.99 19.23
N ALA A 12 3.28 5.09 19.19
CA ALA A 12 3.95 6.10 18.38
C ALA A 12 3.81 5.80 16.88
N ALA A 13 3.16 6.69 16.13
CA ALA A 13 3.09 6.64 14.68
C ALA A 13 4.15 7.58 14.08
N ILE A 14 5.33 7.04 13.76
CA ILE A 14 6.41 7.80 13.12
C ILE A 14 6.31 7.60 11.61
N VAL A 15 6.11 8.70 10.88
CA VAL A 15 6.04 8.69 9.42
C VAL A 15 7.31 9.32 8.85
N THR A 16 8.03 8.56 8.04
CA THR A 16 9.08 9.10 7.18
C THR A 16 8.50 9.27 5.78
N SER A 17 8.37 10.52 5.36
CA SER A 17 7.89 10.85 4.01
C SER A 17 9.08 11.04 3.07
N LEU A 18 8.96 10.51 1.85
CA LEU A 18 9.90 10.76 0.77
C LEU A 18 9.19 11.57 -0.32
N GLU A 19 9.87 12.59 -0.85
CA GLU A 19 9.39 13.42 -1.95
C GLU A 19 10.26 13.14 -3.19
N MET A 20 9.63 12.81 -4.32
CA MET A 20 10.33 12.68 -5.60
C MET A 20 10.39 14.05 -6.29
N ARG A 21 11.49 14.78 -6.10
CA ARG A 21 11.70 16.12 -6.69
C ARG A 21 12.08 16.10 -8.16
N GLU A 22 12.63 14.98 -8.62
CA GLU A 22 13.00 14.75 -10.01
C GLU A 22 12.78 13.26 -10.32
N ARG A 23 12.38 12.95 -11.56
CA ARG A 23 12.22 11.57 -12.02
C ARG A 23 13.59 10.86 -12.03
N PRO A 24 13.75 9.69 -11.38
CA PRO A 24 14.99 8.93 -11.43
C PRO A 24 15.35 8.51 -12.85
N ARG A 25 16.65 8.54 -13.17
CA ARG A 25 17.15 7.98 -14.44
C ARG A 25 16.87 6.47 -14.49
N PRO A 26 16.31 5.94 -15.60
CA PRO A 26 16.09 4.50 -15.75
C PRO A 26 17.38 3.70 -15.54
N ARG A 27 17.28 2.56 -14.87
CA ARG A 27 18.38 1.60 -14.68
C ARG A 27 17.91 0.20 -15.09
N PRO A 28 18.81 -0.67 -15.58
CA PRO A 28 18.47 -2.06 -15.86
C PRO A 28 17.89 -2.74 -14.61
N MET A 29 16.82 -3.51 -14.80
CA MET A 29 16.26 -4.34 -13.74
C MET A 29 17.20 -5.53 -13.51
N PRO A 30 17.55 -5.88 -12.27
CA PRO A 30 18.27 -7.13 -12.00
C PRO A 30 17.42 -8.33 -12.42
N ASP A 31 18.09 -9.43 -12.82
CA ASP A 31 17.40 -10.67 -13.14
C ASP A 31 16.61 -11.18 -11.93
N SER A 32 15.37 -11.58 -12.18
CA SER A 32 14.46 -12.08 -11.17
C SER A 32 13.67 -13.28 -11.70
N PRO A 33 13.51 -14.35 -10.89
CA PRO A 33 12.60 -15.44 -11.21
C PRO A 33 11.13 -15.01 -11.11
N LEU A 34 10.86 -13.85 -10.51
CA LEU A 34 9.50 -13.32 -10.34
C LEU A 34 9.11 -12.42 -11.52
N ARG A 35 7.81 -12.28 -11.72
CA ARG A 35 7.19 -11.36 -12.68
C ARG A 35 6.11 -10.56 -11.97
N LEU A 36 6.01 -9.28 -12.29
CA LEU A 36 4.87 -8.45 -11.90
C LEU A 36 3.75 -8.71 -12.90
N VAL A 37 2.55 -9.04 -12.41
CA VAL A 37 1.41 -9.41 -13.25
C VAL A 37 0.28 -8.43 -13.01
N ARG A 38 0.03 -7.53 -13.96
CA ARG A 38 -1.00 -6.52 -13.84
C ARG A 38 -2.39 -7.13 -13.60
N TRP A 39 -3.12 -6.61 -12.62
CA TRP A 39 -4.54 -6.88 -12.39
C TRP A 39 -5.33 -5.66 -12.90
N GLU A 40 -5.92 -5.75 -14.09
CA GLU A 40 -6.60 -4.60 -14.73
C GLU A 40 -7.82 -4.09 -13.96
N ALA A 41 -8.71 -4.98 -13.54
CA ALA A 41 -9.91 -4.64 -12.79
C ALA A 41 -10.22 -5.75 -11.78
N PRO A 42 -9.41 -5.88 -10.70
CA PRO A 42 -9.60 -6.96 -9.76
C PRO A 42 -10.92 -6.82 -9.01
N ALA A 43 -11.55 -7.95 -8.71
CA ALA A 43 -12.68 -7.98 -7.79
C ALA A 43 -12.26 -7.44 -6.41
N PRO A 44 -13.08 -6.61 -5.74
CA PRO A 44 -12.76 -6.06 -4.42
C PRO A 44 -12.38 -7.13 -3.38
N ALA A 45 -13.06 -8.27 -3.39
CA ALA A 45 -12.75 -9.40 -2.52
C ALA A 45 -11.33 -9.96 -2.76
N LYS A 46 -10.94 -10.13 -4.03
CA LYS A 46 -9.60 -10.61 -4.41
C LYS A 46 -8.51 -9.62 -3.94
N TYR A 47 -8.75 -8.32 -4.10
CA TYR A 47 -7.86 -7.28 -3.57
C TYR A 47 -7.76 -7.33 -2.05
N ARG A 48 -8.89 -7.46 -1.33
CA ARG A 48 -8.91 -7.54 0.14
C ARG A 48 -8.13 -8.75 0.66
N THR A 49 -8.25 -9.92 0.03
CA THR A 49 -7.47 -11.09 0.41
C THR A 49 -5.96 -10.86 0.30
N LEU A 50 -5.49 -10.18 -0.76
CA LEU A 50 -4.08 -9.81 -0.88
C LEU A 50 -3.68 -8.80 0.20
N PHE A 51 -4.49 -7.74 0.36
CA PHE A 51 -4.24 -6.68 1.33
C PHE A 51 -4.16 -7.22 2.76
N GLU A 52 -5.04 -8.15 3.13
CA GLU A 52 -5.05 -8.78 4.45
C GLU A 52 -3.81 -9.65 4.64
N ARG A 53 -3.49 -10.54 3.69
CA ARG A 53 -2.33 -11.46 3.80
C ARG A 53 -1.01 -10.72 3.96
N VAL A 54 -0.85 -9.60 3.27
CA VAL A 54 0.39 -8.80 3.32
C VAL A 54 0.36 -7.80 4.46
N GLY A 55 -0.75 -7.10 4.65
CA GLY A 55 -0.83 -5.91 5.49
C GLY A 55 -1.34 -6.14 6.91
N ALA A 56 -2.16 -7.17 7.17
CA ALA A 56 -2.72 -7.40 8.50
C ALA A 56 -1.64 -7.59 9.59
N PRO A 57 -0.51 -8.29 9.35
CA PRO A 57 0.59 -8.37 10.33
C PRO A 57 1.21 -7.00 10.69
N TRP A 58 1.01 -6.00 9.84
CA TRP A 58 1.50 -4.62 10.01
C TRP A 58 0.39 -3.64 10.39
N LEU A 59 -0.74 -4.15 10.92
CA LEU A 59 -1.90 -3.36 11.34
C LEU A 59 -2.55 -2.56 10.20
N TRP A 60 -2.43 -3.01 8.95
CA TRP A 60 -3.17 -2.41 7.86
C TRP A 60 -4.61 -2.93 7.86
N PHE A 61 -5.56 -2.05 8.18
CA PHE A 61 -6.99 -2.40 8.20
C PHE A 61 -7.85 -1.48 7.34
N SER A 62 -7.34 -0.30 6.97
CA SER A 62 -8.16 0.77 6.37
C SER A 62 -8.88 0.37 5.08
N ARG A 63 -8.35 -0.59 4.31
CA ARG A 63 -8.99 -1.09 3.07
C ARG A 63 -9.95 -2.26 3.33
N LEU A 64 -9.79 -2.94 4.46
CA LEU A 64 -10.65 -4.05 4.88
C LEU A 64 -11.98 -3.53 5.43
N VAL A 65 -11.95 -2.43 6.17
CA VAL A 65 -13.15 -1.80 6.77
C VAL A 65 -13.83 -0.76 5.87
N MET A 66 -13.28 -0.51 4.68
CA MET A 66 -13.83 0.46 3.73
C MET A 66 -15.08 -0.09 3.05
N GLU A 67 -16.07 0.76 2.79
CA GLU A 67 -17.21 0.39 1.94
C GLU A 67 -16.77 -0.12 0.57
N GLU A 68 -17.45 -1.15 0.07
CA GLU A 68 -17.04 -1.83 -1.16
C GLU A 68 -17.06 -0.90 -2.39
N THR A 69 -18.07 -0.05 -2.50
CA THR A 69 -18.20 0.92 -3.60
C THR A 69 -17.03 1.91 -3.63
N ARG A 70 -16.62 2.39 -2.45
CA ARG A 70 -15.47 3.29 -2.30
C ARG A 70 -14.16 2.57 -2.60
N LEU A 71 -14.00 1.34 -2.13
CA LEU A 71 -12.82 0.53 -2.42
C LEU A 71 -12.69 0.30 -3.93
N THR A 72 -13.79 -0.10 -4.58
CA THR A 72 -13.86 -0.34 -6.03
C THR A 72 -13.44 0.89 -6.82
N ALA A 73 -13.98 2.06 -6.47
CA ALA A 73 -13.62 3.33 -7.12
C ALA A 73 -12.12 3.67 -7.00
N ILE A 74 -11.46 3.28 -5.91
CA ILE A 74 -10.02 3.48 -5.74
C ILE A 74 -9.22 2.48 -6.59
N ILE A 75 -9.53 1.19 -6.48
CA ILE A 75 -8.74 0.13 -7.13
C ILE A 75 -8.94 0.06 -8.65
N HIS A 76 -10.01 0.66 -9.18
CA HIS A 76 -10.28 0.80 -10.62
C HIS A 76 -10.00 2.21 -11.15
N ASN A 77 -9.41 3.09 -10.33
CA ASN A 77 -9.03 4.42 -10.80
C ASN A 77 -7.95 4.31 -11.89
N PRO A 78 -8.08 4.99 -13.05
CA PRO A 78 -7.11 4.92 -14.15
C PRO A 78 -5.67 5.33 -13.77
N GLY A 79 -5.50 6.13 -12.72
CA GLY A 79 -4.20 6.51 -12.19
C GLY A 79 -3.60 5.53 -11.18
N ILE A 80 -4.26 4.40 -10.92
CA ILE A 80 -3.82 3.35 -9.99
C ILE A 80 -3.59 2.07 -10.78
N GLU A 81 -2.41 1.48 -10.60
CA GLU A 81 -2.06 0.18 -11.17
C GLU A 81 -1.84 -0.83 -10.04
N ILE A 82 -2.38 -2.05 -10.20
CA ILE A 82 -2.26 -3.15 -9.24
C ILE A 82 -1.58 -4.33 -9.96
N PHE A 83 -0.67 -5.01 -9.26
CA PHE A 83 0.13 -6.13 -9.78
C PHE A 83 0.14 -7.30 -8.79
#